data_AF-A0A1G8LLJ4-F1
#
_entry.id   AF-A0A1G8LLJ4-F1
#
_cell.length_a   1.000
_cell.length_b   1.000
_cell.length_c   1.000
_cell.angle_alpha   90.00
_cell.angle_beta   90.00
_cell.angle_gamma   90.00
#
_symmetry.space_group_name_H-M   'P 1'
#
loop_
_entity.id
_entity.type
_entity.pdbx_description
1 polymer ?
#
loop_
_entity_poly.entity_id
_entity_poly.type
_entity_poly.pdbx_seq_one_letter_code
_entity_poly.pdbx_strand_id
1 'polypeptide(L)' 'MRENDGRKLSHETLEQIRIHAVQRVEAGESPSNVIRTLGFSRGRIYEWLAAYRGGGVEALRAKLGKLGLSLQRPAVRRR' A
#
# COMPACT_ATOMS: atom_id res chain seq x y z
N MET A 1 29.91 -8.16 -0.97
CA MET A 1 28.64 -7.84 -0.28
C MET A 1 27.57 -7.65 -1.34
N ARG A 2 26.39 -8.27 -1.20
CA ARG A 2 25.33 -8.19 -2.22
C ARG A 2 24.41 -7.01 -1.92
N GLU A 3 24.27 -6.09 -2.86
CA GLU A 3 23.60 -4.79 -2.74
C GLU A 3 22.07 -4.89 -2.83
N ASN A 4 21.52 -6.10 -2.94
CA ASN A 4 20.10 -6.38 -3.18
C ASN A 4 19.39 -7.03 -1.98
N ASP A 5 19.90 -6.85 -0.77
CA ASP A 5 19.20 -7.29 0.42
C ASP A 5 18.03 -6.33 0.69
N GLY A 6 16.81 -6.72 0.28
CA GLY A 6 15.57 -5.97 0.49
C GLY A 6 15.27 -5.64 1.97
N ARG A 7 16.07 -6.16 2.91
CA ARG A 7 16.10 -5.77 4.33
C ARG A 7 16.65 -4.35 4.56
N LYS A 8 17.22 -3.71 3.53
CA LYS A 8 17.69 -2.33 3.51
C LYS A 8 16.94 -1.42 2.53
N LEU A 9 15.73 -1.77 2.07
CA LEU A 9 14.87 -0.71 1.56
C LEU A 9 14.63 0.26 2.72
N SER A 10 15.24 1.45 2.65
CA SER A 10 15.03 2.50 3.63
C SER A 10 13.53 2.65 3.86
N HIS A 11 13.14 2.83 5.11
CA HIS A 11 11.74 3.02 5.51
C HIS A 11 11.03 4.02 4.56
N GLU A 12 11.74 5.10 4.22
CA GLU A 12 11.34 6.11 3.23
C GLU A 12 10.96 5.53 1.86
N THR A 13 11.74 4.60 1.30
CA THR A 13 11.44 4.02 -0.01
C THR A 13 10.13 3.24 0.04
N LEU A 14 9.88 2.49 1.12
CA LEU A 14 8.63 1.77 1.29
C LEU A 14 7.44 2.71 1.56
N GLU A 15 7.68 3.86 2.21
CA GLU A 15 6.67 4.90 2.39
C GLU A 15 6.30 5.56 1.06
N GLN A 16 7.31 5.93 0.26
CA GLN A 16 7.11 6.52 -1.07
C GLN A 16 6.31 5.56 -1.97
N ILE A 17 6.64 4.26 -1.98
CA ILE A 17 5.90 3.25 -2.74
C ILE A 17 4.45 3.16 -2.27
N ARG A 18 4.20 3.17 -0.96
CA ARG A 18 2.85 3.13 -0.38
C ARG A 18 2.02 4.33 -0.82
N ILE A 19 2.57 5.54 -0.69
CA ILE A 19 1.91 6.78 -1.06
C ILE A 19 1.60 6.78 -2.56
N HIS A 20 2.57 6.42 -3.40
CA HIS A 20 2.40 6.35 -4.85
C HIS A 20 1.38 5.30 -5.28
N ALA A 21 1.27 4.18 -4.55
CA ALA A 21 0.25 3.17 -4.80
C ALA A 21 -1.16 3.69 -4.51
N VAL A 22 -1.35 4.35 -3.37
CA VAL A 22 -2.65 4.93 -2.98
C VAL A 22 -3.05 6.07 -3.93
N GLN A 23 -2.12 6.94 -4.32
CA GLN A 23 -2.39 8.02 -5.29
C GLN A 23 -2.87 7.48 -6.64
N ARG A 24 -2.28 6.38 -7.14
CA ARG A 24 -2.75 5.75 -8.39
C ARG A 24 -4.16 5.18 -8.25
N VAL A 25 -4.49 4.59 -7.10
CA VAL A 25 -5.84 4.11 -6.82
C VAL A 25 -6.85 5.27 -6.74
N GLU A 26 -6.49 6.37 -6.08
CA GLU A 26 -7.32 7.59 -6.04
C GLU A 26 -7.50 8.23 -7.41
N ALA A 27 -6.50 8.12 -8.29
CA ALA A 27 -6.59 8.54 -9.70
C ALA A 27 -7.52 7.65 -10.54
N GLY A 28 -8.09 6.57 -9.97
CA GLY A 28 -9.04 5.68 -10.62
C GLY A 28 -8.43 4.36 -11.13
N GLU A 29 -7.15 4.09 -10.88
CA GLU A 29 -6.59 2.79 -11.20
C GLU A 29 -7.10 1.69 -10.26
N SER A 30 -7.22 0.47 -10.81
CA SER A 30 -7.60 -0.68 -10.01
C SER A 30 -6.48 -1.06 -9.03
N PRO A 31 -6.75 -1.22 -7.72
CA PRO A 31 -5.76 -1.61 -6.71
C PRO A 31 -4.95 -2.86 -7.08
N SER A 32 -5.62 -3.80 -7.75
CA SER A 32 -5.01 -5.06 -8.21
C SER A 32 -3.97 -4.85 -9.33
N ASN A 33 -4.17 -3.85 -10.19
CA ASN A 33 -3.21 -3.52 -11.25
C ASN A 33 -2.01 -2.78 -10.67
N VAL A 34 -2.25 -1.76 -9.86
CA VAL A 34 -1.20 -0.96 -9.22
C VAL A 34 -0.23 -1.84 -8.43
N ILE A 35 -0.76 -2.75 -7.61
CA ILE A 35 0.07 -3.62 -6.77
C ILE A 35 0.81 -4.69 -7.57
N ARG A 36 0.22 -5.17 -8.67
CA ARG A 36 0.85 -6.09 -9.61
C ARG A 36 2.03 -5.43 -10.33
N THR A 37 1.87 -4.18 -10.75
CA THR A 37 2.94 -3.37 -11.36
C THR A 37 4.07 -3.10 -10.38
N LEU A 38 3.74 -2.93 -9.10
CA LEU A 38 4.74 -2.74 -8.03
C LEU A 38 5.38 -4.05 -7.54
N GLY A 39 4.90 -5.22 -7.98
CA GLY A 39 5.46 -6.52 -7.58
C GLY A 39 5.14 -6.96 -6.14
N PHE A 40 4.11 -6.40 -5.52
CA PHE A 40 3.68 -6.79 -4.17
C PHE A 40 2.43 -7.69 -4.19
N SER A 41 2.22 -8.40 -3.09
CA SER A 41 1.02 -9.21 -2.90
C SER A 41 -0.25 -8.36 -2.88
N ARG A 42 -1.33 -8.88 -3.50
CA ARG A 42 -2.65 -8.21 -3.57
C ARG A 42 -3.25 -7.85 -2.21
N GLY A 43 -2.87 -8.50 -1.12
CA GLY A 43 -3.33 -8.12 0.22
C GLY A 43 -2.80 -6.76 0.69
N ARG A 44 -1.55 -6.43 0.32
CA ARG A 44 -0.82 -5.24 0.80
C ARG A 44 -1.54 -3.95 0.45
N ILE A 45 -2.09 -3.85 -0.77
CA ILE A 45 -2.77 -2.64 -1.23
C ILE A 45 -4.03 -2.34 -0.41
N TYR A 46 -4.76 -3.38 0.02
CA TYR A 46 -5.95 -3.18 0.85
C TYR A 46 -5.57 -2.75 2.27
N GLU A 47 -4.48 -3.28 2.82
CA GLU A 47 -3.96 -2.82 4.11
C GLU A 47 -3.56 -1.33 4.04
N TRP A 48 -2.91 -0.90 2.94
CA TRP A 48 -2.54 0.50 2.73
C TRP A 48 -3.76 1.39 2.55
N LEU A 49 -4.75 0.98 1.77
CA LEU A 49 -5.99 1.72 1.60
C LEU A 49 -6.78 1.84 2.91
N ALA A 50 -6.80 0.78 3.73
CA ALA A 50 -7.43 0.80 5.04
C ALA A 50 -6.72 1.79 5.99
N ALA A 51 -5.39 1.75 6.04
CA ALA A 51 -4.58 2.70 6.81
C ALA A 51 -4.81 4.14 6.33
N TYR A 52 -4.80 4.37 5.01
CA TYR A 52 -5.06 5.67 4.42
C TYR A 52 -6.45 6.22 4.78
N ARG A 53 -7.47 5.38 4.81
CA ARG A 53 -8.82 5.77 5.24
C ARG A 53 -8.92 6.05 6.74
N GLY A 54 -8.11 5.38 7.56
CA GLY A 54 -8.10 5.53 9.01
C GLY A 54 -7.27 6.71 9.53
N GLY A 55 -6.22 7.12 8.81
CA GLY A 55 -5.31 8.16 9.28
C GLY A 55 -4.49 8.86 8.17
N GLY A 56 -4.97 8.81 6.92
CA GLY A 56 -4.36 9.52 5.79
C GLY A 56 -2.94 9.06 5.46
N VAL A 57 -2.14 9.99 4.92
CA VAL A 57 -0.76 9.73 4.53
C VAL A 57 0.12 9.38 5.74
N GLU A 58 -0.15 9.97 6.90
CA GLU A 58 0.60 9.72 8.14
C GLU A 58 0.46 8.26 8.62
N ALA A 59 -0.71 7.66 8.40
CA ALA A 59 -0.93 6.23 8.67
C ALA A 59 -0.19 5.31 7.69
N LEU A 60 0.15 5.79 6.48
CA LEU A 60 1.01 5.07 5.54
C LEU A 60 2.48 5.13 5.93
N ARG A 61 2.88 6.19 6.65
CA ARG A 61 4.22 6.37 7.23
C ARG A 61 4.44 5.47 8.43
N ALA A 62 3.44 5.41 9.32
CA ALA A 62 3.48 4.53 10.47
C ALA A 62 3.73 3.07 10.04
N LYS A 63 4.68 2.41 10.73
CA LYS A 63 5.00 1.00 10.49
C LYS A 63 3.71 0.19 10.60
N LEU A 64 3.25 -0.36 9.48
CA LEU A 64 2.09 -1.26 9.38
C LEU A 64 2.42 -2.57 10.11
N GLY A 65 2.54 -2.48 11.43
CA GLY A 65 2.89 -3.56 12.33
C GLY A 65 1.75 -3.69 13.32
N LYS A 66 1.06 -4.82 13.25
CA LYS A 66 -0.14 -5.16 14.04
C LYS A 66 -1.41 -4.39 13.63
N LEU A 67 -1.99 -4.75 12.50
CA LEU A 67 -3.45 -4.85 12.47
C LEU A 67 -3.81 -6.16 11.79
N GLY A 68 -3.71 -7.24 12.57
CA GLY A 68 -4.48 -8.42 12.24
C GLY A 68 -5.94 -8.06 12.43
N LEU A 69 -6.66 -7.78 11.36
CA LEU A 69 -8.10 -7.98 11.31
C LEU A 69 -8.59 -7.82 9.87
N SER A 70 -9.04 -8.93 9.30
CA SER A 70 -10.31 -9.06 8.61
C SER A 70 -10.97 -7.75 8.20
N LEU A 71 -10.67 -7.18 7.03
CA LEU A 71 -11.48 -6.03 6.59
C LEU A 71 -11.61 -5.91 5.07
N GLN A 72 -12.83 -6.25 4.64
CA GLN A 72 -13.68 -5.48 3.75
C GLN A 72 -13.16 -5.19 2.35
N ARG A 73 -13.74 -5.90 1.38
CA ARG A 73 -13.83 -5.50 -0.03
C ARG A 73 -14.47 -4.11 -0.10
N PRO A 74 -13.74 -3.03 -0.44
CA PRO A 74 -14.41 -1.79 -0.76
C PRO A 74 -15.05 -1.97 -2.15
N ALA A 75 -16.35 -1.70 -2.21
CA ALA A 75 -17.10 -1.64 -3.45
C ALA A 75 -16.38 -0.70 -4.42
N VAL A 76 -15.78 -1.27 -5.46
CA VAL A 76 -15.25 -0.53 -6.60
C VAL A 76 -16.47 0.14 -7.23
N ARG A 77 -16.65 1.43 -6.94
CA ARG A 77 -17.59 2.30 -7.64
C ARG A 77 -17.02 2.51 -9.03
N ARG A 78 -17.31 1.58 -9.94
CA ARG A 78 -17.11 1.78 -11.37
C ARG A 78 -18.03 2.93 -11.78
N ARG A 79 -17.46 3.97 -12.35
CA ARG A 79 -18.17 4.88 -13.25
C ARG A 79 -17.86 4.47 -14.67
#